data_AF-A0A917E249-F1
#
_entry.id   AF-A0A917E249-F1
#
_cell.length_a   1.000
_cell.length_b   1.000
_cell.length_c   1.000
_cell.angle_alpha   90.00
_cell.angle_beta   90.00
_cell.angle_gamma   90.00
#
_symmetry.space_group_name_H-M   'P 1'
#
loop_
_entity.id
_entity.type
_entity.pdbx_description
1 polymer ?
#
loop_
_entity_poly.entity_id
_entity_poly.type
_entity_poly.pdbx_seq_one_letter_code
_entity_poly.pdbx_strand_id
1 'polypeptide(L)'
;MYLKTQQSKTKSLVWSGYAVFIWSIAYMLPHLYWALGGKMGGVLLKPGSIHLNYFEWINWVASVFLTAAGLIGLAFIYWSKSRVSSYILLFISFAGCSLSTSHGIYGIFYRILQIIGVADLESGSFDINKDAYLLWDLLLIEPWFLIEGILLGIVGWYFLKEARSRKIWLAACIFGTILGLITGIMGVRFL
;
A
#
# COMPACT_ATOMS: atom_id res chain seq x y z
N MET A 1 25.02 13.55 24.56
CA MET A 1 24.22 12.39 24.13
C MET A 1 22.85 12.79 23.60
N TYR A 2 22.07 13.61 24.31
CA TYR A 2 20.71 14.05 23.95
C TYR A 2 20.55 14.69 22.55
N LEU A 3 21.45 15.61 22.16
CA LEU A 3 21.43 16.29 20.85
C LEU A 3 21.60 15.32 19.67
N LYS A 4 22.44 14.29 19.81
CA LYS A 4 22.71 13.29 18.77
C LYS A 4 21.48 12.40 18.53
N THR A 5 20.75 12.06 19.60
CA THR A 5 19.52 11.27 19.53
C THR A 5 18.37 12.03 18.89
N GLN A 6 18.26 13.33 19.16
CA GLN A 6 17.22 14.19 18.58
C GLN A 6 17.46 14.42 17.09
N GLN A 7 18.71 14.67 16.69
CA GLN A 7 19.11 14.81 15.29
C GLN A 7 18.92 13.50 14.50
N SER A 8 19.24 12.35 15.09
CA SER A 8 19.01 11.04 14.46
C SER A 8 17.52 10.76 14.24
N LYS A 9 16.65 11.10 15.20
CA LYS A 9 15.20 10.93 15.06
C LYS A 9 14.64 11.78 13.92
N THR A 10 15.10 13.01 13.75
CA THR A 10 14.68 13.88 12.64
C THR A 10 15.13 13.30 11.29
N LYS A 11 16.35 12.74 11.20
CA LYS A 11 16.82 12.09 9.97
C LYS A 11 15.97 10.86 9.61
N SER A 12 15.62 10.01 10.57
CA SER A 12 14.77 8.85 10.34
C SER A 12 13.38 9.23 9.85
N LEU A 13 12.76 10.25 10.45
CA LEU A 13 11.44 10.75 10.03
C LEU A 13 11.49 11.27 8.58
N VAL A 14 12.47 12.11 8.26
CA VAL A 14 12.66 12.67 6.92
C VAL A 14 12.87 11.57 5.89
N TRP A 15 13.74 10.60 6.18
CA TRP A 15 13.96 9.45 5.30
C TRP A 15 12.65 8.67 5.07
N SER A 16 11.92 8.34 6.13
CA SER A 16 10.69 7.55 6.00
C SER A 16 9.59 8.30 5.25
N GLY A 17 9.49 9.62 5.43
CA GLY A 17 8.52 10.43 4.70
C GLY A 17 8.83 10.50 3.20
N TYR A 18 10.10 10.63 2.83
CA TYR A 18 10.50 10.54 1.42
C TYR A 18 10.35 9.14 0.85
N ALA A 19 10.59 8.09 1.64
CA ALA A 19 10.39 6.71 1.21
C ALA A 19 8.93 6.45 0.83
N VAL A 20 7.98 6.86 1.68
CA VAL A 20 6.53 6.83 1.35
C VAL A 20 6.27 7.61 0.07
N PHE A 21 6.71 8.87 -0.02
CA PHE A 21 6.49 9.70 -1.20
C PHE A 21 6.98 9.06 -2.49
N ILE A 22 8.24 8.62 -2.52
CA ILE A 22 8.85 8.02 -3.72
C ILE A 22 8.15 6.71 -4.07
N TRP A 23 7.85 5.86 -3.10
CA TRP A 23 7.22 4.56 -3.31
C TRP A 23 5.80 4.71 -3.88
N SER A 24 4.98 5.61 -3.32
CA SER A 24 3.62 5.82 -3.83
C SER A 24 3.63 6.49 -5.22
N ILE A 25 4.51 7.48 -5.44
CA ILE A 25 4.59 8.17 -6.74
C ILE A 25 5.12 7.25 -7.82
N ALA A 26 6.10 6.39 -7.53
CA ALA A 26 6.60 5.42 -8.50
C ALA A 26 5.48 4.46 -8.97
N TYR A 27 4.58 4.04 -8.07
CA TYR A 27 3.43 3.21 -8.43
C TYR A 27 2.33 3.98 -9.16
N MET A 28 2.18 5.26 -8.82
CA MET A 28 1.21 6.13 -9.48
C MET A 28 1.50 6.27 -10.98
N LEU A 29 2.78 6.27 -11.40
CA LEU A 29 3.15 6.51 -12.80
C LEU A 29 2.54 5.51 -13.80
N PRO A 30 2.60 4.18 -13.59
CA PRO A 30 1.86 3.21 -14.41
C PRO A 30 0.36 3.50 -14.49
N HIS A 31 -0.27 3.80 -13.35
CA HIS A 31 -1.70 4.13 -13.31
C HIS A 31 -2.01 5.41 -14.08
N LEU A 32 -1.20 6.46 -13.95
CA LEU A 32 -1.40 7.69 -14.69
C LEU A 32 -1.24 7.48 -16.20
N TYR A 33 -0.26 6.67 -16.61
CA TYR A 33 -0.10 6.28 -18.02
C TYR A 33 -1.37 5.58 -18.56
N TRP A 34 -1.92 4.62 -17.81
CA TRP A 34 -3.16 3.94 -18.18
C TRP A 34 -4.39 4.85 -18.12
N ALA A 35 -4.43 5.80 -17.19
CA ALA A 35 -5.47 6.81 -17.07
C ALA A 35 -5.51 7.77 -18.28
N LEU A 36 -4.36 8.01 -18.90
CA LEU A 36 -4.20 8.83 -20.11
C LEU A 36 -4.42 8.04 -21.41
N GLY A 37 -4.96 6.82 -21.33
CA GLY A 37 -5.27 5.98 -22.49
C GLY A 37 -4.12 5.07 -22.93
N GLY A 38 -3.02 5.01 -22.17
CA GLY A 38 -1.93 4.07 -22.41
C GLY A 38 -2.39 2.62 -22.38
N LYS A 39 -1.85 1.78 -23.27
CA LYS A 39 -2.23 0.36 -23.39
C LYS A 39 -1.07 -0.63 -23.23
N MET A 40 0.16 -0.13 -23.12
CA MET A 40 1.33 -0.98 -22.87
C MET A 40 1.27 -1.61 -21.47
N GLY A 41 1.87 -2.78 -21.32
CA GLY A 41 1.91 -3.51 -20.05
C GLY A 41 0.62 -4.27 -19.72
N GLY A 42 -0.32 -4.43 -20.66
CA GLY A 42 -1.55 -5.19 -20.45
C GLY A 42 -1.35 -6.65 -20.02
N VAL A 43 -0.16 -7.23 -20.28
CA VAL A 43 0.24 -8.56 -19.79
C VAL A 43 0.38 -8.64 -18.26
N LEU A 44 0.61 -7.50 -17.60
CA LEU A 44 0.66 -7.41 -16.14
C LEU A 44 -0.72 -7.46 -15.51
N LEU A 45 -1.77 -7.25 -16.31
CA LEU A 45 -3.15 -7.15 -15.84
C LEU A 45 -3.92 -8.41 -16.21
N LYS A 46 -5.01 -8.66 -15.48
CA LYS A 46 -5.94 -9.73 -15.85
C LYS A 46 -6.41 -9.54 -17.31
N PRO A 47 -6.43 -10.61 -18.13
CA PRO A 47 -6.88 -10.52 -19.52
C PRO A 47 -8.26 -9.84 -19.64
N GLY A 48 -8.40 -8.94 -20.63
CA GLY A 48 -9.64 -8.19 -20.86
C GLY A 48 -9.79 -6.91 -20.03
N SER A 49 -9.00 -6.71 -18.96
CA SER A 49 -9.14 -5.54 -18.07
C SER A 49 -8.99 -4.20 -18.81
N ILE A 50 -8.10 -4.16 -19.79
CA ILE A 50 -7.79 -2.95 -20.56
C ILE A 50 -8.91 -2.50 -21.51
N HIS A 51 -9.86 -3.41 -21.76
CA HIS A 51 -11.04 -3.19 -22.60
C HIS A 51 -12.29 -2.86 -21.78
N LEU A 52 -12.20 -2.81 -20.45
CA LEU A 52 -13.30 -2.37 -19.60
C LEU A 52 -13.60 -0.89 -19.85
N ASN A 53 -14.88 -0.55 -19.98
CA ASN A 53 -15.34 0.83 -20.24
C ASN A 53 -14.90 1.85 -19.17
N TYR A 54 -14.57 1.37 -17.97
CA TYR A 54 -14.15 2.18 -16.82
C TYR A 54 -12.67 2.02 -16.47
N PHE A 55 -11.87 1.36 -17.32
CA PHE A 55 -10.45 1.13 -17.07
C PHE A 55 -9.66 2.43 -16.82
N GLU A 56 -9.82 3.41 -17.70
CA GLU A 56 -9.15 4.72 -17.58
C GLU A 56 -9.61 5.47 -16.32
N TRP A 57 -10.89 5.37 -15.97
CA TRP A 57 -11.46 6.00 -14.78
C TRP A 57 -10.90 5.41 -13.49
N ILE A 58 -10.84 4.07 -13.37
CA ILE A 58 -10.22 3.40 -12.20
C ILE A 58 -8.77 3.85 -12.04
N ASN A 59 -8.03 3.97 -13.15
CA ASN A 59 -6.65 4.39 -13.13
C ASN A 59 -6.47 5.87 -12.74
N TRP A 60 -7.41 6.76 -13.13
CA TRP A 60 -7.45 8.13 -12.61
C TRP A 60 -7.65 8.15 -11.10
N VAL A 61 -8.61 7.38 -10.60
CA VAL A 61 -8.90 7.26 -9.17
C VAL A 61 -7.66 6.74 -8.42
N ALA A 62 -7.06 5.65 -8.90
CA ALA A 62 -5.83 5.10 -8.33
C ALA A 62 -4.69 6.13 -8.29
N SER A 63 -4.51 6.90 -9.38
CA SER A 63 -3.48 7.93 -9.45
C SER A 63 -3.65 9.04 -8.41
N VAL A 64 -4.89 9.46 -8.16
CA VAL A 64 -5.22 10.45 -7.11
C VAL A 64 -4.92 9.87 -5.73
N PHE A 65 -5.36 8.64 -5.44
CA PHE A 65 -5.12 7.99 -4.15
C PHE A 65 -3.62 7.78 -3.87
N LEU A 66 -2.85 7.32 -4.86
CA LEU A 66 -1.41 7.11 -4.71
C LEU A 66 -0.64 8.42 -4.57
N THR A 67 -1.08 9.47 -5.26
CA THR A 67 -0.53 10.82 -5.05
C THR A 67 -0.80 11.30 -3.63
N ALA A 68 -2.03 11.14 -3.13
CA ALA A 68 -2.39 11.50 -1.76
C ALA A 68 -1.59 10.69 -0.73
N ALA A 69 -1.41 9.37 -0.95
CA ALA A 69 -0.55 8.51 -0.14
C ALA A 69 0.88 9.05 -0.04
N GLY A 70 1.47 9.40 -1.19
CA GLY A 70 2.82 9.96 -1.21
C GLY A 70 2.92 11.31 -0.48
N LEU A 71 1.93 12.20 -0.67
CA LEU A 71 1.88 13.50 -0.01
C LEU A 71 1.74 13.40 1.52
N ILE A 72 1.13 12.34 2.06
CA ILE A 72 1.11 12.09 3.51
C ILE A 72 2.53 11.95 4.06
N GLY A 73 3.42 11.26 3.34
CA GLY A 73 4.84 11.14 3.70
C GLY A 73 5.53 12.50 3.85
N LEU A 74 5.29 13.42 2.91
CA LEU A 74 5.81 14.80 3.00
C LEU A 74 5.11 15.62 4.10
N ALA A 75 3.82 15.40 4.32
CA ALA A 75 3.06 16.10 5.35
C ALA A 75 3.57 15.81 6.77
N PHE A 76 4.05 14.58 7.03
CA PHE A 76 4.76 14.24 8.27
C PHE A 76 6.04 15.06 8.50
N ILE A 77 6.69 15.53 7.43
CA ILE A 77 7.92 16.33 7.50
C ILE A 77 7.59 17.81 7.70
N TYR A 78 6.63 18.34 6.93
CA TYR A 78 6.44 19.80 6.80
C TYR A 78 5.21 20.35 7.52
N TRP A 79 4.16 19.56 7.73
CA TRP A 79 2.84 20.04 8.20
C TRP A 79 2.48 19.61 9.64
N SER A 80 3.32 18.81 10.27
CA SER A 80 3.07 18.22 11.59
C SER A 80 3.27 19.17 12.80
N LYS A 81 3.05 20.48 12.62
CA LYS A 81 3.36 21.51 13.64
C LYS A 81 2.29 21.61 14.74
N SER A 82 1.05 21.24 14.43
CA SER A 82 -0.07 21.32 15.37
C SER A 82 -0.44 19.94 15.92
N ARG A 83 -1.08 19.92 17.09
CA ARG A 83 -1.58 18.69 17.69
C ARG A 83 -2.68 18.03 16.84
N VAL A 84 -3.55 18.83 16.24
CA VAL A 84 -4.65 18.35 15.38
C VAL A 84 -4.10 17.71 14.11
N SER A 85 -3.21 18.41 13.38
CA SER A 85 -2.60 17.87 12.15
C SER A 85 -1.80 16.59 12.44
N SER A 86 -1.14 16.50 13.58
CA SER A 86 -0.43 15.30 14.03
C SER A 86 -1.36 14.09 14.19
N TYR A 87 -2.54 14.26 14.82
CA TYR A 87 -3.50 13.17 14.98
C TYR A 87 -4.15 12.75 13.67
N ILE A 88 -4.46 13.71 12.79
CA ILE A 88 -5.01 13.42 11.46
C ILE A 88 -3.99 12.58 10.66
N LEU A 89 -2.72 13.01 10.62
CA LEU A 89 -1.68 12.29 9.90
C LEU A 89 -1.48 10.87 10.46
N LEU A 90 -1.44 10.72 11.79
CA LEU A 90 -1.35 9.41 12.41
C LEU A 90 -2.58 8.54 12.10
N PHE A 91 -3.79 9.09 12.11
CA PHE A 91 -4.99 8.33 11.78
C PHE A 91 -5.00 7.86 10.33
N ILE A 92 -4.69 8.75 9.38
CA ILE A 92 -4.63 8.40 7.96
C ILE A 92 -3.51 7.38 7.70
N SER A 93 -2.33 7.57 8.30
CA SER A 93 -1.21 6.64 8.19
C SER A 93 -1.55 5.28 8.79
N PHE A 94 -2.32 5.24 9.87
CA PHE A 94 -2.81 4.00 10.48
C PHE A 94 -3.78 3.28 9.55
N ALA A 95 -4.76 4.00 8.99
CA ALA A 95 -5.72 3.44 8.05
C ALA A 95 -5.03 2.91 6.79
N GLY A 96 -4.13 3.70 6.17
CA GLY A 96 -3.37 3.31 5.00
C GLY A 96 -2.40 2.15 5.27
N CYS A 97 -1.72 2.15 6.42
CA CYS A 97 -0.90 1.03 6.89
C CYS A 97 -1.73 -0.26 6.98
N SER A 98 -2.86 -0.19 7.67
CA SER A 98 -3.72 -1.36 7.92
C SER A 98 -4.30 -1.92 6.62
N LEU A 99 -4.87 -1.04 5.78
CA LEU A 99 -5.47 -1.41 4.51
C LEU A 99 -4.44 -1.99 3.54
N SER A 100 -3.32 -1.30 3.32
CA SER A 100 -2.33 -1.74 2.32
C SER A 100 -1.58 -2.99 2.75
N THR A 101 -1.24 -3.11 4.04
CA THR A 101 -0.57 -4.30 4.59
C THR A 101 -1.51 -5.51 4.53
N SER A 102 -2.78 -5.36 4.92
CA SER A 102 -3.75 -6.45 4.86
C SER A 102 -4.04 -6.86 3.41
N HIS A 103 -4.19 -5.90 2.49
CA HIS A 103 -4.34 -6.16 1.07
C HIS A 103 -3.16 -6.97 0.52
N GLY A 104 -1.93 -6.49 0.70
CA GLY A 104 -0.73 -7.17 0.19
C GLY A 104 -0.52 -8.56 0.80
N ILE A 105 -0.74 -8.74 2.10
CA ILE A 105 -0.67 -10.08 2.73
C ILE A 105 -1.74 -10.99 2.13
N TYR A 106 -3.00 -10.54 2.11
CA TYR A 106 -4.11 -11.34 1.59
C TYR A 106 -3.87 -11.73 0.14
N GLY A 107 -3.49 -10.78 -0.71
CA GLY A 107 -3.24 -10.99 -2.12
C GLY A 107 -2.07 -11.95 -2.37
N ILE A 108 -0.94 -11.81 -1.66
CA ILE A 108 0.18 -12.76 -1.74
C ILE A 108 -0.30 -14.18 -1.43
N PHE A 109 -0.97 -14.38 -0.29
CA PHE A 109 -1.46 -15.71 0.10
C PHE A 109 -2.50 -16.25 -0.88
N TYR A 110 -3.45 -15.41 -1.30
CA TYR A 110 -4.51 -15.81 -2.22
C TYR A 110 -3.96 -16.22 -3.60
N ARG A 111 -3.00 -15.45 -4.14
CA ARG A 111 -2.32 -15.77 -5.41
C ARG A 111 -1.49 -17.05 -5.30
N ILE A 112 -0.79 -17.27 -4.19
CA ILE A 112 -0.09 -18.54 -3.93
C ILE A 112 -1.07 -19.71 -3.93
N LEU A 113 -2.20 -19.59 -3.22
CA LEU A 113 -3.23 -20.64 -3.16
C LEU A 113 -3.83 -20.94 -4.54
N GLN A 114 -4.00 -19.92 -5.38
CA GLN A 114 -4.43 -20.08 -6.77
C GLN A 114 -3.40 -20.83 -7.61
N ILE A 115 -2.11 -20.48 -7.52
CA ILE A 115 -1.04 -21.14 -8.28
C ILE A 115 -0.88 -22.61 -7.90
N ILE A 116 -1.04 -22.97 -6.62
CA ILE A 116 -0.94 -24.37 -6.17
C ILE A 116 -2.26 -25.16 -6.36
N GLY A 117 -3.31 -24.54 -6.91
CA GLY A 117 -4.59 -25.19 -7.21
C GLY A 117 -5.49 -25.46 -5.99
N VAL A 118 -5.25 -24.79 -4.86
CA VAL A 118 -6.10 -24.88 -3.66
C VAL A 118 -7.29 -23.91 -3.73
N ALA A 119 -7.11 -22.75 -4.35
CA ALA A 119 -8.16 -21.77 -4.60
C ALA A 119 -8.58 -21.78 -6.07
N ASP A 120 -9.88 -21.58 -6.32
CA ASP A 120 -10.44 -21.63 -7.66
C ASP A 120 -9.82 -20.58 -8.61
N LEU A 121 -9.55 -21.04 -9.82
CA LEU A 121 -9.15 -20.26 -10.98
C LEU A 121 -10.25 -20.33 -12.03
N GLU A 122 -10.48 -19.22 -12.75
CA GLU A 122 -11.41 -19.22 -13.90
C GLU A 122 -10.95 -20.20 -15.01
N SER A 123 -9.64 -20.45 -15.10
CA SER A 123 -9.01 -21.40 -16.03
C SER A 123 -9.07 -22.86 -15.57
N GLY A 124 -9.53 -23.14 -14.34
CA GLY A 124 -9.54 -24.47 -13.74
C GLY A 124 -8.20 -24.84 -13.11
N SER A 125 -7.15 -25.03 -13.92
CA SER A 125 -5.79 -25.27 -13.42
C SER A 125 -4.83 -24.20 -13.92
N PHE A 126 -3.82 -23.87 -13.10
CA PHE A 126 -2.83 -22.84 -13.43
C PHE A 126 -2.09 -23.18 -14.74
N ASP A 127 -2.20 -22.28 -15.72
CA ASP A 127 -1.49 -22.34 -16.99
C ASP A 127 -0.69 -21.04 -17.17
N ILE A 128 0.64 -21.14 -17.19
CA ILE A 128 1.53 -19.98 -17.28
C ILE A 128 1.23 -19.07 -18.47
N ASN A 129 0.70 -19.61 -19.58
CA ASN A 129 0.39 -18.80 -20.76
C ASN A 129 -0.87 -17.97 -20.60
N LYS A 130 -1.80 -18.40 -19.73
CA LYS A 130 -3.09 -17.74 -19.50
C LYS A 130 -3.09 -16.93 -18.21
N ASP A 131 -2.34 -17.41 -17.22
CA ASP A 131 -2.37 -16.96 -15.84
C ASP A 131 -1.09 -16.23 -15.42
N ALA A 132 -0.24 -15.82 -16.39
CA ALA A 132 0.97 -15.03 -16.14
C ALA A 132 0.70 -13.75 -15.32
N TYR A 133 -0.48 -13.15 -15.47
CA TYR A 133 -0.89 -11.98 -14.70
C TYR A 133 -0.93 -12.25 -13.19
N LEU A 134 -1.21 -13.49 -12.75
CA LEU A 134 -1.17 -13.85 -11.33
C LEU A 134 0.25 -13.81 -10.76
N LEU A 135 1.25 -14.15 -11.59
CA LEU A 135 2.66 -14.04 -11.20
C LEU A 135 3.07 -12.58 -11.12
N TRP A 136 2.61 -11.73 -12.04
CA TRP A 136 2.86 -10.30 -11.98
C TRP A 136 2.19 -9.63 -10.79
N ASP A 137 0.94 -10.00 -10.48
CA ASP A 137 0.26 -9.60 -9.26
C ASP A 137 1.10 -9.99 -8.03
N LEU A 138 1.48 -11.27 -7.92
CA LEU A 138 2.23 -11.82 -6.79
C LEU A 138 3.63 -11.20 -6.61
N LEU A 139 4.32 -10.89 -7.70
CA LEU A 139 5.72 -10.45 -7.66
C LEU A 139 5.88 -8.93 -7.62
N LEU A 140 4.92 -8.17 -8.18
CA LEU A 140 5.02 -6.73 -8.29
C LEU A 140 3.91 -6.03 -7.50
N ILE A 141 2.64 -6.33 -7.77
CA ILE A 141 1.52 -5.54 -7.25
C ILE A 141 1.33 -5.76 -5.75
N GLU A 142 1.16 -7.01 -5.33
CA GLU A 142 0.87 -7.32 -3.92
C GLU A 142 2.04 -6.95 -2.98
N PRO A 143 3.31 -7.22 -3.34
CA PRO A 143 4.45 -6.73 -2.57
C PRO A 143 4.52 -5.21 -2.52
N TRP A 144 4.07 -4.51 -3.56
CA TRP A 144 4.05 -3.04 -3.56
C TRP A 144 3.15 -2.48 -2.47
N PHE A 145 1.92 -2.99 -2.37
CA PHE A 145 0.98 -2.61 -1.33
C PHE A 145 1.47 -2.99 0.07
N LEU A 146 2.10 -4.16 0.21
CA LEU A 146 2.68 -4.57 1.48
C LEU A 146 3.78 -3.61 1.93
N ILE A 147 4.71 -3.25 1.03
CA ILE A 147 5.79 -2.31 1.34
C ILE A 147 5.23 -0.92 1.65
N GLU A 148 4.26 -0.43 0.88
CA GLU A 148 3.58 0.85 1.15
C GLU A 148 2.98 0.88 2.56
N GLY A 149 2.25 -0.18 2.94
CA GLY A 149 1.66 -0.31 4.27
C GLY A 149 2.71 -0.28 5.39
N ILE A 150 3.82 -0.99 5.20
CA ILE A 150 4.95 -1.01 6.14
C ILE A 150 5.59 0.39 6.25
N LEU A 151 5.81 1.08 5.13
CA LEU A 151 6.39 2.42 5.13
C LEU A 151 5.51 3.43 5.87
N LEU A 152 4.18 3.36 5.66
CA LEU A 152 3.20 4.16 6.41
C LEU A 152 3.21 3.83 7.91
N GLY A 153 3.39 2.57 8.29
CA GLY A 153 3.60 2.18 9.69
C GLY A 153 4.88 2.77 10.28
N ILE A 154 5.98 2.73 9.52
CA ILE A 154 7.31 3.20 9.93
C ILE A 154 7.33 4.73 10.09
N VAL A 155 6.76 5.50 9.16
CA VAL A 155 6.75 6.96 9.26
C VAL A 155 5.98 7.42 10.51
N GLY A 156 4.82 6.79 10.79
CA GLY A 156 4.06 7.04 12.02
C GLY A 156 4.84 6.66 13.29
N TRP A 157 5.59 5.56 13.26
CA TRP A 157 6.44 5.15 14.38
C TRP A 157 7.57 6.14 14.67
N TYR A 158 8.26 6.62 13.62
CA TYR A 158 9.33 7.62 13.78
C TYR A 158 8.80 8.98 14.20
N PHE A 159 7.58 9.32 13.78
CA PHE A 159 6.90 10.54 14.17
C PHE A 159 6.61 10.60 15.68
N LEU A 160 6.27 9.46 16.28
CA LEU A 160 6.04 9.36 17.73
C LEU A 160 7.36 9.46 18.52
N LYS A 161 7.36 10.30 19.56
CA LYS A 161 8.57 10.57 20.36
C LYS A 161 8.80 9.58 21.50
N GLU A 162 7.71 9.18 22.16
CA GLU A 162 7.71 8.35 23.36
C GLU A 162 7.72 6.85 23.03
N ALA A 163 8.46 6.07 23.81
CA ALA A 163 8.54 4.62 23.64
C ALA A 163 7.19 3.93 23.87
N ARG A 164 6.36 4.44 24.81
CA ARG A 164 5.03 3.90 25.08
C ARG A 164 4.09 4.13 23.89
N SER A 165 4.02 5.34 23.35
CA SER A 165 3.18 5.66 22.19
C SER A 165 3.58 4.84 20.97
N ARG A 166 4.88 4.64 20.77
CA ARG A 166 5.41 3.74 19.73
C ARG A 166 4.86 2.33 19.90
N LYS A 167 5.00 1.70 21.06
CA LYS A 167 4.45 0.34 21.31
C LYS A 167 2.94 0.26 21.03
N ILE A 168 2.18 1.26 21.47
CA ILE A 168 0.74 1.36 21.21
C ILE A 168 0.47 1.47 19.71
N TRP A 169 1.26 2.26 18.98
CA TRP A 169 1.16 2.42 17.54
C TRP A 169 1.40 1.10 16.79
N LEU A 170 2.46 0.35 17.11
CA LEU A 170 2.66 -0.97 16.49
C LEU A 170 1.51 -1.92 16.80
N ALA A 171 1.06 -1.96 18.05
CA ALA A 171 -0.09 -2.80 18.42
C ALA A 171 -1.34 -2.42 17.63
N ALA A 172 -1.59 -1.12 17.44
CA ALA A 172 -2.67 -0.62 16.61
C ALA A 172 -2.51 -1.07 15.15
N CYS A 173 -1.36 -0.82 14.51
CA CYS A 173 -1.09 -1.25 13.13
C CYS A 173 -1.26 -2.76 12.93
N ILE A 174 -0.77 -3.57 13.87
CA ILE A 174 -0.93 -5.03 13.84
C ILE A 174 -2.42 -5.38 13.96
N PHE A 175 -3.13 -4.81 14.93
CA PHE A 175 -4.54 -5.05 15.12
C PHE A 175 -5.37 -4.64 13.88
N GLY A 176 -5.10 -3.47 13.31
CA GLY A 176 -5.76 -2.99 12.09
C GLY A 176 -5.47 -3.88 10.88
N THR A 177 -4.24 -4.38 10.75
CA THR A 177 -3.89 -5.35 9.71
C THR A 177 -4.65 -6.67 9.89
N ILE A 178 -4.70 -7.21 11.11
CA ILE A 178 -5.47 -8.43 11.42
C ILE A 178 -6.95 -8.22 11.11
N LEU A 179 -7.53 -7.08 11.50
CA LEU A 179 -8.92 -6.76 11.20
C LEU A 179 -9.17 -6.69 9.68
N GLY A 180 -8.27 -6.03 8.95
CA GLY A 180 -8.32 -5.98 7.48
C GLY A 180 -8.26 -7.37 6.83
N LEU A 181 -7.39 -8.25 7.34
CA LEU A 181 -7.30 -9.64 6.89
C LEU A 181 -8.61 -10.42 7.15
N ILE A 182 -9.18 -10.28 8.35
CA ILE A 182 -10.46 -10.92 8.69
C ILE A 182 -11.56 -10.44 7.74
N THR A 183 -11.64 -9.13 7.47
CA THR A 183 -12.64 -8.59 6.54
C THR A 183 -12.44 -9.10 5.11
N GLY A 184 -11.19 -9.21 4.66
CA GLY A 184 -10.87 -9.77 3.33
C GLY A 184 -11.24 -11.25 3.22
N ILE A 185 -10.97 -12.04 4.26
CA ILE A 185 -11.34 -13.47 4.33
C ILE A 185 -12.87 -13.65 4.34
N MET A 186 -13.60 -12.80 5.06
CA MET A 186 -15.06 -12.83 5.13
C MET A 186 -15.76 -12.45 3.81
N GLY A 187 -15.01 -12.19 2.74
CA GLY A 187 -15.57 -11.94 1.42
C GLY A 187 -16.00 -10.49 1.19
N VAL A 188 -15.61 -9.56 2.05
CA VAL A 188 -15.63 -8.13 1.71
C VAL A 188 -14.48 -7.91 0.73
N ARG A 189 -14.75 -8.20 -0.55
CA ARG A 189 -13.79 -7.95 -1.64
C ARG A 189 -13.52 -6.45 -1.65
N PHE A 190 -12.31 -6.05 -1.29
CA PHE A 190 -11.85 -4.68 -1.50
C PHE A 190 -11.90 -4.45 -3.02
N LEU A 191 -12.81 -3.55 -3.42
CA LEU A 191 -13.11 -3.18 -4.80
C LEU A 191 -11.88 -2.71 -5.56
#